data_AF-A0A7S3N4T9-F1
#
_entry.id   AF-A0A7S3N4T9-F1
#
_cell.length_a   1.000
_cell.length_b   1.000
_cell.length_c   1.000
_cell.angle_alpha   90.00
_cell.angle_beta   90.00
_cell.angle_gamma   90.00
#
_symmetry.space_group_name_H-M   'P 1'
#
loop_
_entity.id
_entity.type
_entity.pdbx_description
1 polymer ?
#
loop_
_entity_poly.entity_id
_entity_poly.type
_entity_poly.pdbx_seq_one_letter_code
_entity_poly.pdbx_strand_id
1 'polypeptide(L)'
;MFTVMMISSFYQPIFSLASAGTWLLGRFLYACGFICCGPKGRLVGATLSILAFLGALVGAVWTIVIWERSTSFHEGKFKLYPISLEKYKQAKGLLNTKLTTDLSPIPPMDSS
;
A
#
# COMPACT_ATOMS: atom_id res chain seq x y z
N MET A 1 -15.98 7.15 -2.22
CA MET A 1 -15.88 6.21 -3.36
C MET A 1 -14.57 6.34 -4.10
N PHE A 2 -14.18 7.54 -4.55
CA PHE A 2 -12.90 7.78 -5.25
C PHE A 2 -11.68 7.19 -4.52
N THR A 3 -11.63 7.31 -3.19
CA THR A 3 -10.55 6.75 -2.37
C THR A 3 -10.43 5.22 -2.47
N VAL A 4 -11.56 4.50 -2.48
CA VAL A 4 -11.58 3.03 -2.58
C VAL A 4 -11.09 2.56 -3.96
N MET A 5 -11.48 3.29 -5.00
CA MET A 5 -11.02 3.03 -6.37
C MET A 5 -9.52 3.34 -6.52
N MET A 6 -9.03 4.43 -5.93
CA MET A 6 -7.60 4.74 -5.94
C MET A 6 -6.77 3.63 -5.28
N ILE A 7 -7.17 3.16 -4.10
CA ILE A 7 -6.48 2.06 -3.40
C ILE A 7 -6.45 0.80 -4.28
N SER A 8 -7.58 0.44 -4.89
CA SER A 8 -7.65 -0.73 -5.77
C SER A 8 -6.85 -0.56 -7.06
N SER A 9 -6.70 0.67 -7.58
CA SER A 9 -6.00 0.94 -8.86
C SER A 9 -4.50 0.64 -8.82
N PHE A 10 -3.87 0.76 -7.65
CA PHE A 10 -2.45 0.47 -7.48
C PHE A 10 -2.13 -1.02 -7.66
N TYR A 11 -3.08 -1.91 -7.35
CA TYR A 11 -2.88 -3.36 -7.37
C TYR A 11 -3.67 -4.06 -8.47
N GLN A 12 -4.83 -3.54 -8.84
CA GLN A 12 -5.73 -4.08 -9.86
C GLN A 12 -6.30 -2.98 -10.76
N PRO A 13 -5.47 -2.37 -11.63
CA PRO A 13 -5.84 -1.20 -12.42
C PRO A 13 -7.01 -1.48 -13.38
N ILE A 14 -7.04 -2.66 -14.02
CA ILE A 14 -8.11 -3.03 -14.97
C ILE A 14 -9.46 -3.18 -14.25
N PHE A 15 -9.47 -3.81 -13.08
CA PHE A 15 -10.69 -3.97 -12.29
C PHE A 15 -11.19 -2.62 -11.75
N SER A 16 -10.27 -1.77 -11.31
CA SER A 16 -10.60 -0.40 -10.90
C SER A 16 -11.18 0.42 -12.05
N LEU A 17 -10.65 0.27 -13.27
CA LEU A 17 -11.14 0.99 -14.44
C LEU A 17 -12.53 0.50 -14.86
N ALA A 18 -12.74 -0.82 -14.86
CA ALA A 18 -14.04 -1.41 -15.17
C ALA A 18 -15.12 -0.98 -14.17
N SER A 19 -14.82 -0.99 -12.86
CA SER A 19 -15.74 -0.55 -11.80
C SER A 19 -16.02 0.96 -11.85
N ALA A 20 -15.01 1.78 -12.16
CA ALA A 20 -15.21 3.22 -12.37
C ALA A 20 -16.10 3.49 -13.58
N GLY A 21 -15.86 2.78 -14.70
CA GLY A 21 -16.67 2.88 -15.91
C GLY A 21 -18.13 2.47 -15.69
N THR A 22 -18.37 1.35 -14.99
CA THR A 22 -19.75 0.92 -14.66
C THR A 22 -20.44 1.88 -13.71
N TRP A 23 -19.72 2.47 -12.75
CA TRP A 23 -20.30 3.49 -11.88
C TRP A 23 -20.71 4.74 -12.65
N LEU A 24 -19.85 5.22 -13.57
CA LEU A 24 -20.12 6.37 -14.43
C LEU A 24 -21.34 6.12 -15.33
N LEU A 25 -21.42 4.92 -15.92
CA LEU A 25 -22.56 4.50 -16.73
C LEU A 25 -23.86 4.44 -15.91
N GLY A 26 -23.79 3.91 -14.67
CA GLY A 26 -24.92 3.92 -13.74
C GLY A 26 -25.42 5.33 -13.42
N ARG A 27 -24.51 6.31 -13.27
CA ARG A 27 -24.87 7.73 -13.09
C ARG A 27 -25.52 8.33 -14.33
N PHE A 28 -25.01 8.01 -15.51
CA PHE A 28 -25.61 8.45 -16.77
C PHE A 28 -27.04 7.90 -16.91
N LEU A 29 -27.23 6.60 -16.67
CA LEU A 29 -28.55 5.95 -16.68
C LEU A 29 -29.47 6.48 -15.58
N TYR A 30 -28.94 6.85 -14.42
CA TYR A 30 -29.70 7.49 -13.34
C TYR A 30 -30.28 8.84 -13.80
N ALA A 31 -29.45 9.67 -14.46
CA ALA A 31 -29.85 10.97 -14.98
C ALA A 31 -30.84 10.83 -16.15
N CYS A 32 -30.56 9.98 -17.14
CA CYS A 32 -31.48 9.72 -18.26
C CYS A 32 -32.81 9.13 -17.77
N GLY A 33 -32.77 8.16 -16.86
CA GLY A 33 -33.97 7.55 -16.29
C GLY A 33 -34.83 8.55 -15.52
N PHE A 34 -34.21 9.52 -14.85
CA PHE A 34 -34.93 10.61 -14.18
C PHE A 34 -35.63 11.54 -15.17
N ILE A 35 -34.98 11.86 -16.30
CA ILE A 35 -35.54 12.72 -17.34
C ILE A 35 -36.71 12.02 -18.07
N CYS A 36 -36.56 10.73 -18.42
CA CYS A 36 -37.56 10.02 -19.22
C CYS A 36 -38.78 9.53 -18.43
N CYS A 37 -38.56 8.97 -17.23
CA CYS A 37 -39.62 8.28 -16.47
C CYS A 37 -39.81 8.89 -15.06
N GLY A 38 -39.24 10.07 -14.81
CA GLY A 38 -39.38 10.78 -13.56
C GLY A 38 -38.83 10.00 -12.35
N PRO A 39 -39.51 10.08 -11.19
CA PRO A 39 -39.02 9.53 -9.93
C PRO A 39 -38.69 8.04 -9.92
N LYS A 40 -39.35 7.24 -10.77
CA LYS A 40 -39.22 5.77 -10.78
C LYS A 40 -38.12 5.30 -11.71
N GLY A 41 -37.85 6.04 -12.81
CA GLY A 41 -36.81 5.67 -13.79
C GLY A 41 -35.38 5.75 -13.25
N ARG A 42 -35.15 6.52 -12.19
CA ARG A 42 -33.84 6.63 -11.52
C ARG A 42 -33.40 5.38 -10.74
N LEU A 43 -34.32 4.47 -10.40
CA LEU A 43 -34.00 3.27 -9.62
C LEU A 43 -32.99 2.37 -10.33
N VAL A 44 -33.10 2.21 -11.65
CA VAL A 44 -32.23 1.33 -12.44
C VAL A 44 -30.79 1.84 -12.43
N GLY A 45 -30.58 3.14 -12.62
CA GLY A 45 -29.24 3.73 -12.53
C GLY A 45 -28.68 3.67 -11.11
N ALA A 46 -29.54 3.84 -10.09
CA ALA A 46 -29.13 3.80 -8.69
C ALA A 46 -28.62 2.41 -8.29
N THR A 47 -29.35 1.35 -8.64
CA THR A 47 -28.94 -0.03 -8.34
C THR A 47 -27.65 -0.40 -9.06
N LEU A 48 -27.47 0.03 -10.30
CA LEU A 48 -26.25 -0.21 -11.08
C LEU A 48 -25.02 0.48 -10.46
N SER A 49 -25.18 1.74 -10.02
CA SER A 49 -24.12 2.45 -9.28
C SER A 49 -23.81 1.80 -7.93
N ILE A 50 -24.81 1.29 -7.20
CA ILE A 50 -24.60 0.57 -5.93
C ILE A 50 -23.85 -0.74 -6.17
N LEU A 51 -24.21 -1.48 -7.22
CA LEU A 51 -23.57 -2.75 -7.55
C LEU A 51 -22.10 -2.55 -7.93
N ALA A 52 -21.80 -1.51 -8.72
CA ALA A 52 -20.44 -1.12 -9.05
C ALA A 52 -19.62 -0.73 -7.80
N PHE A 53 -20.25 -0.06 -6.84
CA PHE A 53 -19.62 0.28 -5.57
C PHE A 53 -19.33 -0.95 -4.71
N LEU A 54 -20.27 -1.89 -4.60
CA LEU A 54 -20.05 -3.15 -3.89
C LEU A 54 -18.90 -3.95 -4.51
N GLY A 55 -18.87 -4.04 -5.84
CA GLY A 55 -17.78 -4.71 -6.56
C GLY A 55 -16.41 -4.08 -6.27
N ALA A 56 -16.33 -2.74 -6.28
CA ALA A 56 -15.11 -2.02 -5.93
C ALA A 56 -14.68 -2.28 -4.48
N LEU A 57 -15.63 -2.38 -3.55
CA LEU A 57 -15.34 -2.67 -2.14
C LEU A 57 -14.78 -4.09 -1.96
N VAL A 58 -15.37 -5.09 -2.63
CA VAL A 58 -14.86 -6.47 -2.62
C VAL A 58 -13.45 -6.54 -3.21
N GLY A 59 -13.20 -5.86 -4.33
CA GLY A 59 -11.87 -5.79 -4.94
C GLY A 59 -10.83 -5.14 -4.03
N ALA A 60 -11.21 -4.08 -3.32
CA ALA A 60 -10.33 -3.43 -2.34
C ALA A 60 -10.00 -4.34 -1.16
N VAL A 61 -10.99 -5.03 -0.59
CA VAL A 61 -10.76 -6.00 0.50
C VAL A 61 -9.86 -7.15 0.04
N TRP A 62 -10.13 -7.69 -1.15
CA TRP A 62 -9.32 -8.75 -1.75
C TRP A 62 -7.86 -8.33 -1.92
N THR A 63 -7.65 -7.10 -2.37
CA THR A 63 -6.32 -6.50 -2.52
C THR A 63 -5.57 -6.44 -1.19
N ILE A 64 -6.23 -5.99 -0.13
CA ILE A 64 -5.64 -5.92 1.22
C ILE A 64 -5.24 -7.32 1.72
N VAL A 65 -6.13 -8.31 1.57
CA VAL A 65 -5.87 -9.70 1.98
C VAL A 65 -4.68 -10.31 1.21
N ILE A 66 -4.58 -10.06 -0.10
CA ILE A 66 -3.44 -10.50 -0.90
C ILE A 66 -2.15 -9.82 -0.44
N TRP A 67 -2.21 -8.51 -0.16
CA TRP A 67 -1.06 -7.75 0.29
C TRP A 67 -0.54 -8.27 1.65
N GLU A 68 -1.42 -8.56 2.60
CA GLU A 68 -1.06 -9.18 3.89
C GLU A 68 -0.43 -10.57 3.72
N ARG A 69 -0.98 -11.41 2.82
CA ARG A 69 -0.36 -12.70 2.50
C ARG A 69 1.02 -12.56 1.87
N SER A 70 1.22 -11.55 1.02
CA SER A 70 2.49 -11.32 0.32
C SER A 70 3.58 -10.79 1.26
N THR A 71 3.21 -9.93 2.22
CA THR A 71 4.13 -9.41 3.24
C THR A 71 4.51 -10.48 4.27
N SER A 72 3.57 -11.31 4.70
CA SER A 72 3.83 -12.46 5.58
C SER A 72 4.82 -13.46 4.99
N PHE A 73 4.85 -13.59 3.66
CA PHE A 73 5.81 -14.44 2.95
C PHE A 73 7.22 -13.81 2.86
N HIS A 74 7.32 -12.47 2.94
CA HIS A 74 8.57 -11.73 2.87
C HIS A 74 9.29 -11.62 4.22
N GLU A 75 8.59 -11.66 5.35
CA GLU A 75 9.24 -11.68 6.68
C GLU A 75 10.06 -12.96 6.93
N GLY A 76 9.79 -14.05 6.20
CA GLY A 76 10.61 -15.26 6.23
C GLY A 76 11.83 -15.24 5.31
N LYS A 77 11.96 -14.26 4.40
CA LYS A 77 13.06 -14.14 3.42
C LYS A 77 13.35 -12.68 3.07
N PHE A 78 13.81 -11.89 4.04
CA PHE A 78 14.60 -10.70 3.71
C PHE A 78 15.95 -11.15 3.12
N LYS A 79 15.98 -11.35 1.79
CA LYS A 79 17.23 -11.45 1.04
C LYS A 79 17.85 -10.05 1.05
N LEU A 80 18.62 -9.75 2.10
CA LEU A 80 19.49 -8.58 2.13
C LEU A 80 20.32 -8.62 0.84
N TYR A 81 20.08 -7.69 -0.07
CA TYR A 81 20.94 -7.52 -1.24
C TYR A 81 22.39 -7.36 -0.74
N PRO A 82 23.37 -8.05 -1.35
CA PRO A 82 24.74 -8.16 -0.80
C PRO A 82 25.41 -6.80 -0.53
N ILE A 83 24.96 -5.74 -1.21
CA ILE A 83 25.41 -4.35 -1.06
C ILE A 83 25.19 -3.80 0.36
N SER A 84 24.17 -4.27 1.08
CA SER A 84 23.87 -3.81 2.46
C SER A 84 24.74 -4.49 3.52
N LEU A 85 25.11 -5.76 3.30
CA LEU A 85 25.87 -6.57 4.26
C LEU A 85 27.33 -6.11 4.38
N GLU A 86 27.96 -5.73 3.27
CA GLU A 86 29.32 -5.19 3.30
C GLU A 86 29.37 -3.84 4.01
N LYS A 87 28.42 -2.95 3.71
CA LYS A 87 28.32 -1.65 4.40
C LYS A 87 28.07 -1.82 5.90
N TYR A 88 27.26 -2.81 6.30
CA TYR A 88 27.04 -3.10 7.72
C TYR A 88 28.31 -3.64 8.40
N LYS A 89 29.06 -4.54 7.76
CA LYS A 89 30.35 -5.04 8.29
C LYS A 89 31.39 -3.93 8.40
N GLN A 90 31.45 -3.03 7.41
CA GLN A 90 32.36 -1.89 7.39
C GLN A 90 32.02 -0.89 8.51
N ALA A 91 30.74 -0.58 8.72
CA ALA A 91 30.29 0.29 9.80
C ALA A 91 30.58 -0.31 11.18
N LYS A 92 30.38 -1.63 11.36
CA LYS A 92 30.66 -2.30 12.63
C LYS A 92 32.17 -2.38 12.93
N GLY A 93 33.00 -2.55 11.91
CA GLY A 93 34.46 -2.51 12.03
C GLY A 93 35.00 -1.14 12.45
N LEU A 94 34.45 -0.06 11.89
CA LEU A 94 34.80 1.33 12.24
C LEU A 94 34.41 1.71 13.68
N LEU A 95 33.35 1.11 14.21
CA LEU A 95 32.88 1.36 15.57
C LEU A 95 33.81 0.72 16.62
N ASN A 96 34.32 -0.48 16.33
CA ASN A 96 35.27 -1.16 17.23
C ASN A 96 36.64 -0.48 17.26
N THR A 97 37.13 0.04 16.13
CA THR A 97 38.41 0.77 16.10
C THR A 97 38.32 2.10 16.84
N LYS A 98 37.23 2.85 16.71
CA LYS A 98 37.02 4.09 17.49
C LYS A 98 36.97 3.84 19.00
N LEU A 99 36.32 2.75 19.44
CA LEU A 99 36.25 2.43 20.88
C LEU A 99 37.63 2.09 21.47
N THR A 100 38.54 1.51 20.69
CA THR A 100 39.89 1.16 21.15
C THR A 100 40.85 2.35 21.17
N THR A 101 40.65 3.38 20.34
CA THR A 101 41.52 4.58 20.35
C THR A 101 41.16 5.57 21.47
N ASP A 102 39.91 5.61 21.92
CA ASP A 102 39.47 6.48 23.02
C ASP A 102 39.77 5.90 24.42
N LEU A 103 40.27 4.66 24.50
CA LEU A 103 40.73 4.00 25.73
C LEU A 103 42.26 3.91 25.79
N SER A 104 42.95 5.01 25.45
CA SER A 104 44.38 5.10 25.77
C SER A 104 44.56 5.07 27.29
N PRO A 105 45.50 4.27 27.82
CA PRO A 105 45.68 4.13 29.25
C PRO A 105 46.14 5.46 29.85
N ILE A 106 45.40 5.93 30.86
CA ILE A 106 45.78 7.08 31.68
C ILE A 106 47.20 6.82 32.22
N PRO A 107 48.18 7.69 31.96
CA PRO A 107 49.53 7.48 32.47
C PRO A 107 49.48 7.45 34.02
N PRO A 108 50.24 6.55 34.66
CA PRO A 108 50.26 6.47 36.12
C PRO A 108 50.70 7.82 36.69
N MET A 109 49.91 8.39 37.61
CA MET A 109 50.30 9.57 38.35
C MET A 109 51.41 9.17 39.32
N ASP A 110 52.62 9.69 39.09
CA ASP A 110 53.76 9.53 39.98
C ASP A 110 53.45 10.20 41.33
N SER A 111 53.35 9.39 42.38
CA SER A 111 53.21 9.85 43.76
C SER A 111 54.56 10.29 44.30
N SER A 112 54.73 11.61 44.47
CA SER A 112 55.81 12.23 45.26
C SER A 112 55.23 12.94 46.48
#